data_AF-A6JPE9-F1
#
_entry.id   AF-A6JPE9-F1
#
_cell.length_a   1.000
_cell.length_b   1.000
_cell.length_c   1.000
_cell.angle_alpha   90.00
_cell.angle_beta   90.00
_cell.angle_gamma   90.00
#
_symmetry.space_group_name_H-M   'P 1'
#
loop_
_entity.id
_entity.type
_entity.pdbx_description
1 polymer ?
#
loop_
_entity_poly.entity_id
_entity_poly.type
_entity_poly.pdbx_seq_one_letter_code
_entity_poly.pdbx_strand_id
1 'polypeptide(L)'
;MALSLEEFVHSLDLRTLPRVLEIQSGIYFEGSVYEMFGNECCLSTGEVIKITDLKIKKIMAEICEGDIGGLESLKPFELPMNFPGLFKVMADKTPYLTMEEITRTINIGPSRLGHPCFYHLKDIKLENFTIKQGEPIRFNSVEEINGETLVNCGVVRNQQSHSFTLPLSQEGEFYECEDEHIYTLKEIIEWKIPKNRTRTVKLTDFSNKWDSTNPFPEDFYGTLTLKPVYEIQGVLKCKYLLRMVSYVSMHCGVWAREAFRT
;
A
#
# COMPACT_ATOMS: atom_id res chain seq x y z
N MET A 1 -2.71 -19.55 14.47
CA MET A 1 -1.29 -19.17 14.25
C MET A 1 -1.15 -17.71 14.58
N ALA A 2 0.04 -17.29 14.94
CA ALA A 2 0.29 -15.87 15.07
C ALA A 2 1.43 -15.48 14.11
N LEU A 3 1.56 -14.19 13.83
CA LEU A 3 2.25 -13.65 12.65
C LEU A 3 3.40 -12.76 13.09
N SER A 4 4.32 -12.42 12.20
CA SER A 4 5.21 -11.27 12.41
C SER A 4 4.44 -9.95 12.31
N LEU A 5 5.01 -8.85 12.81
CA LEU A 5 4.40 -7.52 12.65
C LEU A 5 4.27 -7.12 11.17
N GLU A 6 5.27 -7.50 10.36
CA GLU A 6 5.27 -7.28 8.91
C GLU A 6 4.19 -8.11 8.21
N GLU A 7 4.08 -9.40 8.52
CA GLU A 7 3.02 -10.28 8.00
C GLU A 7 1.63 -9.81 8.43
N PHE A 8 1.50 -9.30 9.65
CA PHE A 8 0.26 -8.67 10.11
C PHE A 8 -0.06 -7.44 9.27
N VAL A 9 0.89 -6.53 9.03
CA VAL A 9 0.68 -5.35 8.17
C VAL A 9 0.27 -5.76 6.76
N HIS A 10 0.93 -6.76 6.18
CA HIS A 10 0.63 -7.25 4.83
C HIS A 10 -0.75 -7.93 4.73
N SER A 11 -1.24 -8.55 5.81
CA SER A 11 -2.54 -9.22 5.84
C SER A 11 -3.68 -8.33 6.37
N LEU A 12 -3.37 -7.17 6.95
CA LEU A 12 -4.35 -6.29 7.57
C LEU A 12 -5.26 -5.63 6.53
N ASP A 13 -6.55 -5.96 6.60
CA ASP A 13 -7.61 -5.23 5.92
C ASP A 13 -8.00 -4.00 6.76
N LEU A 14 -7.77 -2.79 6.23
CA LEU A 14 -8.04 -1.54 6.96
C LEU A 14 -9.53 -1.32 7.22
N ARG A 15 -10.41 -1.93 6.41
CA ARG A 15 -11.86 -1.86 6.59
C ARG A 15 -12.31 -2.56 7.86
N THR A 16 -11.50 -3.49 8.36
CA THR A 16 -11.79 -4.28 9.56
C THR A 16 -11.23 -3.65 10.83
N LEU A 17 -10.62 -2.46 10.75
CA LEU A 17 -10.16 -1.75 11.92
C LEU A 17 -11.36 -1.24 12.75
N PRO A 18 -11.24 -1.23 14.10
CA PRO A 18 -10.06 -1.59 14.88
C PRO A 18 -9.88 -3.11 15.08
N ARG A 19 -8.64 -3.58 15.22
CA ARG A 19 -8.31 -5.01 15.48
C ARG A 19 -7.62 -5.18 16.82
N VAL A 20 -7.90 -6.27 17.54
CA VAL A 20 -7.31 -6.54 18.86
C VAL A 20 -6.25 -7.62 18.75
N LEU A 21 -5.03 -7.28 19.15
CA LEU A 21 -3.85 -8.13 19.10
C LEU A 21 -3.33 -8.43 20.50
N GLU A 22 -3.04 -9.68 20.81
CA GLU A 22 -2.33 -10.07 22.01
C GLU A 22 -0.87 -10.41 21.70
N ILE A 23 0.08 -9.69 22.29
CA ILE A 23 1.52 -9.88 22.12
C ILE A 23 1.95 -11.21 22.74
N GLN A 24 2.49 -12.17 21.97
CA GLN A 24 3.08 -13.37 22.59
C GLN A 24 4.59 -13.26 22.86
N SER A 25 5.39 -12.63 21.99
CA SER A 25 6.84 -12.47 22.21
C SER A 25 7.44 -11.37 21.34
N GLY A 26 8.60 -10.80 21.73
CA GLY A 26 9.21 -9.64 21.05
C GLY A 26 10.64 -9.32 21.54
N ILE A 27 11.44 -8.64 20.70
CA ILE A 27 12.79 -8.07 20.90
C ILE A 27 12.78 -6.71 20.19
N TYR A 28 12.42 -5.65 20.89
CA TYR A 28 12.31 -4.33 20.26
C TYR A 28 13.71 -3.75 20.03
N PHE A 29 13.99 -3.29 18.81
CA PHE A 29 15.16 -2.46 18.56
C PHE A 29 14.87 -1.04 19.00
N GLU A 30 15.92 -0.31 19.37
CA GLU A 30 15.82 1.14 19.64
C GLU A 30 15.07 1.82 18.49
N GLY A 31 14.11 2.63 18.89
CA GLY A 31 13.26 3.35 17.98
C GLY A 31 12.14 2.56 17.28
N SER A 32 11.75 1.39 17.80
CA SER A 32 10.67 0.57 17.23
C SER A 32 9.29 0.85 17.79
N VAL A 33 9.18 1.11 19.09
CA VAL A 33 7.90 1.25 19.82
C VAL A 33 7.93 2.47 20.71
N TYR A 34 6.93 3.33 20.54
CA TYR A 34 6.83 4.59 21.27
C TYR A 34 5.42 4.86 21.76
N GLU A 35 5.34 5.57 22.87
CA GLU A 35 4.14 6.26 23.29
C GLU A 35 3.93 7.56 22.48
N MET A 36 2.72 8.13 22.47
CA MET A 36 2.41 9.39 21.78
C MET A 36 3.34 10.57 22.09
N PHE A 37 3.94 10.60 23.29
CA PHE A 37 4.86 11.66 23.69
C PHE A 37 6.30 11.43 23.21
N GLY A 38 6.54 10.39 22.40
CA GLY A 38 7.86 10.06 21.86
C GLY A 38 8.76 9.28 22.83
N ASN A 39 8.24 8.89 23.99
CA ASN A 39 8.96 8.02 24.92
C ASN A 39 8.98 6.60 24.36
N GLU A 40 10.17 6.02 24.27
CA GLU A 40 10.31 4.60 23.95
C GLU A 40 9.69 3.74 25.06
N CYS A 41 9.04 2.66 24.64
CA CYS A 41 8.48 1.68 25.58
C CYS A 41 8.59 0.27 25.02
N CYS A 42 8.40 -0.71 25.89
CA CYS A 42 8.42 -2.13 25.53
C CYS A 42 7.05 -2.73 25.81
N LEU A 43 6.66 -3.69 24.99
CA LEU A 43 5.42 -4.45 25.18
C LEU A 43 5.77 -5.80 25.78
N SER A 44 5.03 -6.19 26.81
CA SER A 44 5.23 -7.48 27.47
C SER A 44 4.37 -8.57 26.82
N THR A 45 4.82 -9.82 26.92
CA THR A 45 3.99 -10.98 26.58
C THR A 45 2.67 -10.96 27.35
N GLY A 46 1.57 -11.27 26.67
CA GLY A 46 0.20 -11.24 27.17
C GLY A 46 -0.45 -9.85 27.11
N GLU A 47 0.25 -8.80 26.67
CA GLU A 47 -0.36 -7.48 26.52
C GLU A 47 -1.26 -7.41 25.29
N VAL A 48 -2.41 -6.74 25.47
CA VAL A 48 -3.43 -6.61 24.44
C VAL A 48 -3.46 -5.18 23.91
N ILE A 49 -3.29 -5.05 22.60
CA ILE A 49 -3.25 -3.77 21.88
C ILE A 49 -4.42 -3.74 20.91
N LYS A 50 -5.19 -2.66 20.95
CA LYS A 50 -6.20 -2.37 19.95
C LYS A 50 -5.58 -1.54 18.84
N ILE A 51 -5.30 -2.14 17.70
CA ILE A 51 -4.82 -1.45 16.50
C ILE A 51 -5.97 -0.63 15.92
N THR A 52 -5.71 0.66 15.72
CA THR A 52 -6.72 1.62 15.28
C THR A 52 -6.42 2.21 13.91
N ASP A 53 -5.15 2.26 13.51
CA ASP A 53 -4.75 2.89 12.27
C ASP A 53 -3.41 2.34 11.76
N LEU A 54 -3.17 2.49 10.46
CA LEU A 54 -1.94 2.11 9.77
C LEU A 54 -1.63 3.19 8.73
N LYS A 55 -0.43 3.77 8.78
CA LYS A 55 0.00 4.78 7.81
C LYS A 55 1.42 4.56 7.36
N ILE A 56 1.77 5.06 6.19
CA ILE A 56 3.16 5.10 5.73
C ILE A 56 3.89 6.17 6.54
N LYS A 57 4.93 5.77 7.27
CA LYS A 57 5.80 6.67 8.05
C LYS A 57 6.89 7.28 7.19
N LYS A 58 7.51 6.45 6.35
CA LYS A 58 8.60 6.85 5.47
C LYS A 58 8.65 5.96 4.23
N ILE A 59 9.35 6.43 3.21
CA ILE A 59 9.61 5.70 1.98
C ILE A 59 11.12 5.44 1.88
N MET A 60 11.48 4.18 1.70
CA MET A 60 12.83 3.81 1.26
C MET A 60 12.84 3.74 -0.26
N ALA A 61 13.75 4.45 -0.90
CA ALA A 61 13.95 4.42 -2.35
C ALA A 61 15.23 3.68 -2.70
N GLU A 62 15.19 2.95 -3.80
CA GLU A 62 16.33 2.22 -4.36
C GLU A 62 16.37 2.47 -5.87
N ILE A 63 17.56 2.78 -6.40
CA ILE A 63 17.73 3.03 -7.84
C ILE A 63 17.87 1.70 -8.57
N CYS A 64 17.10 1.53 -9.64
CA CYS A 64 17.12 0.30 -10.43
C CYS A 64 18.43 0.16 -11.24
N GLU A 65 19.03 -1.04 -11.23
CA GLU A 65 20.36 -1.36 -11.79
C GLU A 65 20.54 -1.06 -13.29
N GLY A 66 19.45 -0.86 -14.05
CA GLY A 66 19.49 -0.57 -15.49
C GLY A 66 19.66 0.89 -15.88
N ASP A 67 19.48 1.82 -14.94
CA ASP A 67 19.39 3.27 -15.26
C ASP A 67 20.69 4.04 -15.00
N ILE A 68 21.71 3.41 -14.42
CA ILE A 68 23.03 4.00 -14.20
C ILE A 68 24.06 3.07 -14.82
N GLY A 69 24.69 3.51 -15.91
CA GLY A 69 25.70 2.73 -16.63
C GLY A 69 26.84 2.28 -15.70
N GLY A 70 26.80 1.02 -15.28
CA GLY A 70 27.90 0.34 -14.58
C GLY A 70 28.16 0.76 -13.13
N LEU A 71 27.28 1.53 -12.48
CA LEU A 71 27.40 1.81 -11.05
C LEU A 71 26.66 0.74 -10.25
N GLU A 72 27.34 0.13 -9.28
CA GLU A 72 26.76 -0.80 -8.31
C GLU A 72 25.47 -0.20 -7.72
N SER A 73 24.42 -1.02 -7.53
CA SER A 73 23.13 -0.57 -6.99
C SER A 73 23.36 0.32 -5.77
N LEU A 74 22.96 1.59 -5.84
CA LEU A 74 23.06 2.48 -4.69
C LEU A 74 22.21 1.89 -3.56
N LYS A 75 22.79 1.81 -2.36
CA LYS A 75 22.09 1.30 -1.18
C LYS A 75 20.75 2.03 -1.00
N PRO A 76 19.69 1.33 -0.57
CA PRO A 76 18.42 1.97 -0.29
C PRO A 76 18.59 3.16 0.65
N PHE A 77 17.97 4.28 0.31
CA PHE A 77 18.03 5.52 1.09
C PHE A 77 16.63 5.99 1.45
N GLU A 78 16.53 6.81 2.50
CA GLU A 78 15.24 7.38 2.90
C GLU A 78 14.89 8.56 1.99
N LEU A 79 13.75 8.47 1.30
CA LEU A 79 13.23 9.55 0.48
C LEU A 79 12.28 10.43 1.34
N PRO A 80 12.56 11.73 1.50
CA PRO A 80 11.71 12.61 2.28
C PRO A 80 10.26 12.61 1.76
N MET A 81 9.28 12.46 2.65
CA MET A 81 7.85 12.37 2.28
C MET A 81 7.32 13.63 1.56
N ASN A 82 8.01 14.76 1.74
CA ASN A 82 7.73 16.05 1.10
C ASN A 82 8.66 16.35 -0.09
N PHE A 83 9.39 15.34 -0.59
CA PHE A 83 10.27 15.50 -1.74
C PHE A 83 9.48 16.02 -2.96
N PRO A 84 9.88 17.14 -3.57
CA PRO A 84 9.13 17.83 -4.63
C PRO A 84 9.45 17.23 -6.01
N GLY A 85 9.44 15.90 -6.08
CA GLY A 85 9.64 15.14 -7.30
C GLY A 85 8.34 14.86 -8.03
N LEU A 86 8.44 14.82 -9.35
CA LEU A 86 7.42 14.40 -10.28
C LEU A 86 7.79 13.02 -10.82
N PHE A 87 6.82 12.11 -10.76
CA PHE A 87 7.04 10.70 -11.01
C PHE A 87 6.00 10.14 -11.96
N LYS A 88 6.42 9.29 -12.89
CA LYS A 88 5.52 8.41 -13.63
C LYS A 88 5.46 7.05 -12.95
N VAL A 89 4.25 6.55 -12.68
CA VAL A 89 4.04 5.23 -12.08
C VAL A 89 4.21 4.16 -13.16
N MET A 90 4.96 3.09 -12.85
CA MET A 90 5.06 1.93 -13.72
C MET A 90 4.03 0.88 -13.29
N ALA A 91 3.31 0.30 -14.25
CA ALA A 91 2.36 -0.78 -13.97
C ALA A 91 3.06 -2.00 -13.36
N ASP A 92 2.47 -2.57 -12.31
CA ASP A 92 2.94 -3.82 -11.73
C ASP A 92 2.71 -4.96 -12.73
N LYS A 93 3.77 -5.75 -12.97
CA LYS A 93 3.74 -6.91 -13.85
C LYS A 93 3.10 -8.13 -13.19
N THR A 94 3.00 -8.11 -11.86
CA THR A 94 2.44 -9.19 -11.06
C THR A 94 0.93 -9.01 -10.98
N PRO A 95 0.11 -9.96 -11.50
CA PRO A 95 -1.32 -9.83 -11.41
C PRO A 95 -1.82 -9.96 -9.97
N TYR A 96 -3.02 -9.45 -9.72
CA TYR A 96 -3.83 -9.83 -8.56
C TYR A 96 -4.75 -10.98 -8.97
N LEU A 97 -4.95 -11.95 -8.08
CA LEU A 97 -5.69 -13.17 -8.42
C LEU A 97 -7.18 -13.09 -8.05
N THR A 98 -7.54 -12.15 -7.19
CA THR A 98 -8.90 -11.95 -6.72
C THR A 98 -9.21 -10.47 -6.50
N MET A 99 -10.49 -10.13 -6.61
CA MET A 99 -11.00 -8.81 -6.22
C MET A 99 -10.78 -8.51 -4.73
N GLU A 100 -10.84 -9.55 -3.89
CA GLU A 100 -10.50 -9.44 -2.47
C GLU A 100 -9.05 -9.00 -2.24
N GLU A 101 -8.09 -9.57 -2.97
CA GLU A 101 -6.68 -9.17 -2.88
C GLU A 101 -6.49 -7.69 -3.22
N ILE A 102 -7.12 -7.23 -4.31
CA ILE A 102 -7.05 -5.83 -4.76
C ILE A 102 -7.61 -4.89 -3.69
N THR A 103 -8.84 -5.13 -3.23
CA THR A 103 -9.50 -4.24 -2.25
C THR A 103 -8.82 -4.25 -0.89
N ARG A 104 -8.11 -5.33 -0.54
CA ARG A 104 -7.30 -5.39 0.68
C ARG A 104 -5.98 -4.66 0.54
N THR A 105 -5.39 -4.56 -0.65
CA THR A 105 -4.02 -4.05 -0.83
C THR A 105 -3.97 -2.63 -1.37
N ILE A 106 -4.95 -2.22 -2.16
CA ILE A 106 -5.02 -0.94 -2.85
C ILE A 106 -6.14 -0.08 -2.27
N ASN A 107 -5.83 1.21 -2.08
CA ASN A 107 -6.80 2.19 -1.61
C ASN A 107 -7.68 2.64 -2.79
N ILE A 108 -9.00 2.45 -2.69
CA ILE A 108 -9.97 2.93 -3.67
C ILE A 108 -10.63 4.18 -3.08
N GLY A 109 -10.20 5.34 -3.59
CA GLY A 109 -10.65 6.64 -3.10
C GLY A 109 -11.81 7.23 -3.89
N PRO A 110 -12.44 8.30 -3.39
CA PRO A 110 -13.51 9.01 -4.10
C PRO A 110 -13.00 9.92 -5.23
N SER A 111 -11.68 10.11 -5.33
CA SER A 111 -11.04 10.98 -6.33
C SER A 111 -10.52 10.15 -7.50
N ARG A 112 -10.45 10.76 -8.69
CA ARG A 112 -9.97 10.05 -9.90
C ARG A 112 -8.57 9.45 -9.75
N LEU A 113 -7.70 10.05 -8.93
CA LEU A 113 -6.35 9.54 -8.67
C LEU A 113 -6.37 8.25 -7.82
N GLY A 114 -7.40 8.11 -6.98
CA GLY A 114 -7.66 6.94 -6.16
C GLY A 114 -8.49 5.86 -6.84
N HIS A 115 -8.83 5.98 -8.13
CA HIS A 115 -9.52 4.92 -8.88
C HIS A 115 -8.48 4.10 -9.63
N PRO A 116 -8.08 2.91 -9.13
CA PRO A 116 -7.15 2.07 -9.86
C PRO A 116 -7.82 1.48 -11.10
N CYS A 117 -7.01 1.16 -12.10
CA CYS A 117 -7.47 0.64 -13.39
C CYS A 117 -6.77 -0.68 -13.67
N PHE A 118 -7.58 -1.70 -13.97
CA PHE A 118 -7.11 -3.06 -14.22
C PHE A 118 -7.69 -3.58 -15.52
N TYR A 119 -7.05 -4.58 -16.11
CA TYR A 119 -7.62 -5.37 -17.19
C TYR A 119 -7.46 -6.86 -16.89
N HIS A 120 -8.29 -7.66 -17.55
CA HIS A 120 -8.30 -9.11 -17.40
C HIS A 120 -7.90 -9.77 -18.73
N LEU A 121 -7.19 -10.91 -18.68
CA LEU A 121 -6.74 -11.63 -19.89
C LEU A 121 -7.82 -12.48 -20.55
N LYS A 122 -8.98 -12.62 -19.91
CA LYS A 122 -10.14 -13.34 -20.43
C LYS A 122 -11.38 -12.45 -20.35
N ASP A 123 -12.39 -12.79 -21.14
CA ASP A 123 -13.69 -12.13 -21.03
C ASP A 123 -14.33 -12.41 -19.66
N ILE A 124 -14.85 -11.37 -19.03
CA ILE A 124 -15.66 -11.49 -17.79
C ILE A 124 -17.12 -11.38 -18.20
N LYS A 125 -17.88 -12.45 -17.97
CA LYS A 125 -19.30 -12.52 -18.29
C LYS A 125 -20.12 -12.11 -17.06
N LEU A 126 -20.83 -10.99 -17.17
CA LEU A 126 -21.88 -10.58 -16.24
C LEU A 126 -23.24 -10.93 -16.85
N GLU A 127 -24.31 -10.89 -16.05
CA GLU A 127 -25.65 -11.32 -16.47
C GLU A 127 -26.14 -10.67 -17.77
N ASN A 128 -25.90 -9.36 -17.94
CA ASN A 128 -26.37 -8.58 -19.09
C ASN A 128 -25.22 -7.92 -19.88
N PHE A 129 -23.97 -8.22 -19.53
CA PHE A 129 -22.82 -7.47 -20.01
C PHE A 129 -21.57 -8.34 -20.00
N THR A 130 -20.80 -8.32 -21.09
CA THR A 130 -19.49 -8.98 -21.12
C THR A 130 -18.41 -7.92 -21.20
N ILE A 131 -17.45 -7.95 -20.28
CA ILE A 131 -16.20 -7.17 -20.34
C ILE A 131 -15.23 -7.95 -21.23
N LYS A 132 -14.70 -7.32 -22.26
CA LYS A 132 -13.79 -8.00 -23.19
C LYS A 132 -12.40 -8.11 -22.57
N GLN A 133 -11.67 -9.16 -22.91
CA GLN A 133 -10.26 -9.27 -22.56
C GLN A 133 -9.48 -8.01 -22.94
N GLY A 134 -8.56 -7.57 -22.07
CA GLY A 134 -7.74 -6.37 -22.26
C GLY A 134 -8.50 -5.05 -22.12
N GLU A 135 -9.80 -5.06 -21.83
CA GLU A 135 -10.56 -3.84 -21.61
C GLU A 135 -10.24 -3.21 -20.25
N PRO A 136 -9.94 -1.90 -20.18
CA PRO A 136 -9.67 -1.21 -18.91
C PRO A 136 -10.92 -1.09 -18.04
N ILE A 137 -10.86 -1.69 -16.86
CA ILE A 137 -11.86 -1.66 -15.81
C ILE A 137 -11.38 -0.70 -14.72
N ARG A 138 -12.11 0.39 -14.52
CA ARG A 138 -11.88 1.34 -13.44
C ARG A 138 -12.64 0.92 -12.19
N PHE A 139 -11.98 0.93 -11.04
CA PHE A 139 -12.61 0.60 -9.77
C PHE A 139 -12.91 1.92 -9.06
N ASN A 140 -14.18 2.16 -8.72
CA ASN A 140 -14.67 3.46 -8.27
C ASN A 140 -14.90 3.51 -6.76
N SER A 141 -15.48 2.46 -6.19
CA SER A 141 -15.82 2.38 -4.76
C SER A 141 -15.98 0.92 -4.33
N VAL A 142 -15.88 0.69 -3.03
CA VAL A 142 -16.27 -0.56 -2.39
C VAL A 142 -17.53 -0.30 -1.58
N GLU A 143 -18.56 -1.09 -1.81
CA GLU A 143 -19.91 -0.89 -1.27
C GLU A 143 -20.40 -2.19 -0.61
N GLU A 144 -21.22 -2.08 0.43
CA GLU A 144 -21.87 -3.22 1.06
C GLU A 144 -23.35 -3.22 0.67
N ILE A 145 -23.78 -4.26 -0.06
CA ILE A 145 -25.15 -4.40 -0.56
C ILE A 145 -25.67 -5.76 -0.10
N ASN A 146 -26.76 -5.76 0.69
CA ASN A 146 -27.38 -6.97 1.22
C ASN A 146 -26.43 -7.89 2.02
N GLY A 147 -25.43 -7.31 2.71
CA GLY A 147 -24.43 -8.06 3.48
C GLY A 147 -23.31 -8.68 2.62
N GLU A 148 -23.31 -8.42 1.31
CA GLU A 148 -22.22 -8.76 0.42
C GLU A 148 -21.40 -7.51 0.08
N THR A 149 -20.08 -7.61 0.21
CA THR A 149 -19.17 -6.54 -0.22
C THR A 149 -18.95 -6.66 -1.73
N LEU A 150 -19.29 -5.60 -2.45
CA LEU A 150 -19.18 -5.50 -3.90
C LEU A 150 -18.27 -4.32 -4.26
N VAL A 151 -17.57 -4.45 -5.38
CA VAL A 151 -16.76 -3.37 -5.96
C VAL A 151 -17.53 -2.75 -7.11
N ASN A 152 -17.76 -1.44 -7.02
CA ASN A 152 -18.34 -0.64 -8.08
C ASN A 152 -17.26 -0.39 -9.13
N CYS A 153 -17.48 -0.93 -10.32
CA CYS A 153 -16.57 -0.84 -11.44
C CYS A 153 -17.21 -0.07 -12.59
N GLY A 154 -16.37 0.46 -13.47
CA GLY A 154 -16.80 1.11 -14.70
C GLY A 154 -15.89 0.80 -15.87
N VAL A 155 -16.46 0.61 -17.04
CA VAL A 155 -15.74 0.56 -18.32
C VAL A 155 -16.26 1.66 -19.23
N VAL A 156 -15.39 2.20 -20.09
CA VAL A 156 -15.76 3.24 -21.05
C VAL A 156 -15.74 2.66 -22.45
N ARG A 157 -16.90 2.65 -23.12
CA ARG A 157 -17.06 2.20 -24.51
C ARG A 157 -17.73 3.28 -25.33
N ASN A 158 -17.18 3.62 -26.49
CA ASN A 158 -17.79 4.62 -27.39
C ASN A 158 -18.17 5.93 -26.67
N GLN A 159 -17.30 6.42 -25.77
CA GLN A 159 -17.52 7.60 -24.93
C GLN A 159 -18.70 7.50 -23.93
N GLN A 160 -19.25 6.31 -23.72
CA GLN A 160 -20.25 6.03 -22.71
C GLN A 160 -19.63 5.23 -21.55
N SER A 161 -19.96 5.62 -20.33
CA SER A 161 -19.54 4.90 -19.12
C SER A 161 -20.60 3.86 -18.76
N HIS A 162 -20.17 2.62 -18.64
CA HIS A 162 -21.01 1.52 -18.17
C HIS A 162 -20.54 1.10 -16.78
N SER A 163 -21.40 1.29 -15.78
CA SER A 163 -21.15 0.87 -14.40
C SER A 163 -21.73 -0.51 -14.13
N PHE A 164 -21.02 -1.29 -13.34
CA PHE A 164 -21.41 -2.62 -12.89
C PHE A 164 -20.74 -2.95 -11.55
N THR A 165 -21.14 -4.05 -10.91
CA THR A 165 -20.56 -4.51 -9.66
C THR A 165 -19.86 -5.85 -9.85
N LEU A 166 -18.76 -6.06 -9.11
CA LEU A 166 -18.08 -7.35 -9.00
C LEU A 166 -17.98 -7.77 -7.53
N PRO A 167 -18.27 -9.03 -7.19
CA PRO A 167 -18.10 -9.51 -5.83
C PRO A 167 -16.63 -9.67 -5.46
N LEU A 168 -16.30 -9.65 -4.16
CA LEU A 168 -14.93 -9.90 -3.69
C LEU A 168 -14.43 -11.31 -4.06
N SER A 169 -15.36 -12.27 -4.21
CA SER A 169 -15.10 -13.64 -4.65
C SER A 169 -14.76 -13.75 -6.14
N GLN A 170 -14.81 -12.65 -6.90
CA GLN A 170 -14.42 -12.67 -8.31
C GLN A 170 -12.93 -13.01 -8.43
N GLU A 171 -12.67 -14.22 -8.92
CA GLU A 171 -11.35 -14.72 -9.26
C GLU A 171 -10.94 -14.32 -10.68
N GLY A 172 -9.64 -14.21 -10.91
CA GLY A 172 -9.09 -13.86 -12.21
C GLY A 172 -7.75 -13.16 -12.11
N GLU A 173 -6.97 -13.17 -13.19
CA GLU A 173 -5.70 -12.43 -13.25
C GLU A 173 -5.99 -10.98 -13.66
N PHE A 174 -5.99 -10.08 -12.68
CA PHE A 174 -6.15 -8.65 -12.87
C PHE A 174 -4.77 -7.99 -12.97
N TYR A 175 -4.47 -7.45 -14.14
CA TYR A 175 -3.24 -6.72 -14.41
C TYR A 175 -3.48 -5.23 -14.33
N GLU A 176 -2.55 -4.49 -13.73
CA GLU A 176 -2.65 -3.05 -13.64
C GLU A 176 -2.48 -2.41 -15.03
N CYS A 177 -3.32 -1.44 -15.36
CA CYS A 177 -3.18 -0.66 -16.58
C CYS A 177 -2.00 0.31 -16.48
N GLU A 178 -1.31 0.54 -17.60
CA GLU A 178 -0.33 1.62 -17.71
C GLU A 178 -0.99 2.98 -17.45
N ASP A 179 -0.25 3.86 -16.79
CA ASP A 179 -0.72 5.17 -16.37
C ASP A 179 0.23 6.27 -16.86
N GLU A 180 -0.29 7.17 -17.69
CA GLU A 180 0.46 8.29 -18.25
C GLU A 180 0.44 9.54 -17.35
N HIS A 181 -0.28 9.50 -16.23
CA HIS A 181 -0.31 10.62 -15.29
C HIS A 181 1.03 10.77 -14.57
N ILE A 182 1.41 12.03 -14.36
CA ILE A 182 2.55 12.42 -13.53
C ILE A 182 2.03 12.71 -12.14
N TYR A 183 2.67 12.11 -11.14
CA TYR A 183 2.29 12.18 -9.74
C TYR A 183 3.38 12.83 -8.90
N THR A 184 2.97 13.54 -7.86
CA THR A 184 3.84 13.88 -6.74
C THR A 184 4.08 12.65 -5.86
N LEU A 185 5.16 12.66 -5.08
CA LEU A 185 5.41 11.59 -4.11
C LEU A 185 4.25 11.43 -3.12
N LYS A 186 3.63 12.54 -2.69
CA LYS A 186 2.47 12.53 -1.79
C LYS A 186 1.28 11.76 -2.38
N GLU A 187 0.95 12.00 -3.64
CA GLU A 187 -0.15 11.29 -4.32
C GLU A 187 0.17 9.79 -4.50
N ILE A 188 1.44 9.45 -4.76
CA ILE A 188 1.87 8.06 -4.84
C ILE A 188 1.72 7.33 -3.51
N ILE A 189 2.14 7.96 -2.42
CA ILE A 189 2.01 7.42 -1.05
C ILE A 189 0.54 7.19 -0.71
N GLU A 190 -0.34 8.11 -1.08
CA GLU A 190 -1.76 8.05 -0.71
C GLU A 190 -2.55 7.04 -1.55
N TRP A 191 -2.24 6.92 -2.85
CA TRP A 191 -3.11 6.22 -3.80
C TRP A 191 -2.44 5.09 -4.58
N LYS A 192 -1.11 5.14 -4.76
CA LYS A 192 -0.43 4.27 -5.73
C LYS A 192 0.43 3.20 -5.11
N ILE A 193 0.81 3.25 -3.84
CA ILE A 193 1.60 2.17 -3.21
C ILE A 193 0.67 1.09 -2.62
N PRO A 194 0.68 -0.16 -3.14
CA PRO A 194 -0.07 -1.26 -2.52
C PRO A 194 0.58 -1.68 -1.19
N LYS A 195 -0.22 -2.05 -0.19
CA LYS A 195 0.27 -2.28 1.20
C LYS A 195 1.33 -3.37 1.38
N ASN A 196 1.37 -4.35 0.48
CA ASN A 196 2.23 -5.53 0.55
C ASN A 196 3.15 -5.64 -0.66
N ARG A 197 3.28 -4.56 -1.45
CA ARG A 197 4.14 -4.52 -2.64
C ARG A 197 5.01 -3.28 -2.63
N THR A 198 6.08 -3.34 -3.39
CA THR A 198 6.89 -2.17 -3.71
C THR A 198 6.29 -1.46 -4.92
N ARG A 199 6.55 -0.15 -5.06
CA ARG A 199 6.10 0.59 -6.24
C ARG A 199 7.27 1.08 -7.07
N THR A 200 7.29 0.70 -8.34
CA THR A 200 8.27 1.20 -9.29
C THR A 200 7.79 2.51 -9.92
N VAL A 201 8.64 3.53 -9.92
CA VAL A 201 8.34 4.85 -10.48
C VAL A 201 9.52 5.37 -11.28
N LYS A 202 9.28 6.16 -12.32
CA LYS A 202 10.32 6.89 -13.05
C LYS A 202 10.31 8.35 -12.61
N LEU A 203 11.46 8.86 -12.16
CA LEU A 203 11.61 10.28 -11.87
C LEU A 203 11.64 11.05 -13.20
N THR A 204 10.71 11.98 -13.38
CA THR A 204 10.60 12.77 -14.61
C THR A 204 11.15 14.19 -14.45
N ASP A 205 10.98 14.77 -13.27
CA ASP A 205 11.40 16.13 -12.95
C ASP A 205 11.41 16.34 -11.43
N PHE A 206 12.13 17.34 -10.93
CA PHE A 206 12.06 17.80 -9.54
C PHE A 206 12.58 19.23 -9.41
N SER A 207 12.15 19.96 -8.37
CA SER A 207 12.55 21.36 -8.19
C SER A 207 14.05 21.53 -7.93
N ASN A 208 14.72 22.31 -8.78
CA ASN A 208 16.13 22.73 -8.62
C ASN A 208 16.38 23.60 -7.38
N LYS A 209 15.33 24.06 -6.70
CA LYS A 209 15.40 24.90 -5.48
C LYS A 209 15.18 24.10 -4.20
N TRP A 210 15.34 22.79 -4.25
CA TRP A 210 15.22 21.96 -3.07
C TRP A 210 16.43 22.16 -2.15
N ASP A 211 16.17 22.74 -0.96
CA ASP A 211 17.22 23.18 -0.01
C ASP A 211 17.93 22.04 0.74
N SER A 212 17.52 20.78 0.56
CA SER A 212 18.17 19.63 1.20
C SER A 212 19.14 18.94 0.25
N THR A 213 20.09 18.17 0.81
CA THR A 213 21.01 17.33 0.03
C THR A 213 20.22 16.48 -0.96
N ASN A 214 20.43 16.71 -2.26
CA ASN A 214 19.82 15.89 -3.31
C ASN A 214 20.27 14.44 -3.11
N PRO A 215 19.34 13.48 -2.86
CA PRO A 215 19.72 12.09 -2.64
C PRO A 215 20.08 11.37 -3.93
N PHE A 216 19.85 12.00 -5.09
CA PHE A 216 20.12 11.43 -6.40
C PHE A 216 21.48 11.88 -6.96
N PRO A 217 22.12 11.05 -7.81
CA PRO A 217 23.23 11.48 -8.64
C PRO A 217 22.88 12.71 -9.51
N GLU A 218 23.89 13.45 -9.95
CA GLU A 218 23.70 14.53 -10.92
C GLU A 218 23.01 14.01 -12.19
N ASP A 219 22.05 14.77 -12.70
CA ASP A 219 21.25 14.44 -13.90
C ASP A 219 20.56 13.07 -13.88
N PHE A 220 20.14 12.59 -12.71
CA PHE A 220 19.40 11.33 -12.61
C PHE A 220 17.97 11.45 -13.19
N TYR A 221 17.69 10.69 -14.25
CA TYR A 221 16.37 10.52 -14.88
C TYR A 221 15.97 9.04 -14.99
N GLY A 222 16.25 8.28 -13.93
CA GLY A 222 16.05 6.83 -13.88
C GLY A 222 14.80 6.40 -13.11
N THR A 223 14.72 5.09 -12.92
CA THR A 223 13.64 4.38 -12.22
C THR A 223 14.04 4.10 -10.79
N LEU A 224 13.07 4.21 -9.90
CA LEU A 224 13.17 3.96 -8.47
C LEU A 224 12.19 2.89 -8.06
N THR A 225 12.61 2.04 -7.14
CA THR A 225 11.72 1.17 -6.37
C THR A 225 11.44 1.81 -5.02
N LEU A 226 10.18 2.15 -4.78
CA LEU A 226 9.70 2.71 -3.52
C LEU A 226 9.20 1.58 -2.61
N LYS A 227 9.77 1.51 -1.41
CA LYS A 227 9.41 0.53 -0.37
C LYS A 227 8.79 1.29 0.82
N PRO A 228 7.49 1.12 1.09
CA PRO A 228 6.85 1.79 2.21
C PRO A 228 7.29 1.19 3.54
N VAL A 229 7.48 2.05 4.55
CA VAL A 229 7.64 1.64 5.94
C VAL A 229 6.42 2.13 6.71
N TYR A 230 5.71 1.20 7.33
CA TYR A 230 4.45 1.49 8.00
C TYR A 230 4.65 1.83 9.48
N GLU A 231 3.85 2.78 9.97
CA GLU A 231 3.59 3.01 11.38
C GLU A 231 2.20 2.48 11.72
N ILE A 232 2.16 1.54 12.65
CA ILE A 232 0.94 1.01 13.23
C ILE A 232 0.62 1.84 14.46
N GLN A 233 -0.62 2.32 14.54
CA GLN A 233 -1.13 3.03 15.70
C GLN A 233 -2.10 2.13 16.47
N GLY A 234 -1.97 2.10 17.79
CA GLY A 234 -2.88 1.33 18.63
C GLY A 234 -3.04 1.89 20.03
N VAL A 235 -3.97 1.31 20.78
CA VAL A 235 -4.27 1.68 22.16
C VAL A 235 -4.02 0.49 23.08
N LEU A 236 -3.21 0.69 24.11
CA LEU A 236 -2.96 -0.29 25.18
C LEU A 236 -3.88 0.00 26.37
N LYS A 237 -4.63 -1.03 26.82
CA LYS A 237 -5.43 -1.04 28.06
C LYS A 237 -6.24 0.27 28.31
N CYS A 238 -6.78 0.88 27.24
CA CYS A 238 -7.56 2.11 27.27
C CYS A 238 -6.88 3.34 27.91
N LYS A 239 -5.54 3.38 28.00
CA LYS A 239 -4.82 4.51 28.63
C LYS A 239 -3.68 5.10 27.80
N TYR A 240 -3.07 4.31 26.93
CA TYR A 240 -1.87 4.73 26.20
C TYR A 240 -2.01 4.49 24.70
N LEU A 241 -1.71 5.52 23.91
CA LEU A 241 -1.61 5.45 22.47
C LEU A 241 -0.16 5.08 22.11
N LEU A 242 -0.02 4.05 21.28
CA LEU A 242 1.23 3.43 20.87
C LEU A 242 1.46 3.60 19.37
N ARG A 243 2.73 3.73 18.98
CA ARG A 243 3.20 3.74 17.60
C ARG A 243 4.29 2.69 17.43
N MET A 244 4.13 1.81 16.44
CA MET A 244 5.09 0.75 16.11
C MET A 244 5.54 0.86 14.65
N VAL A 245 6.83 0.71 14.35
CA VAL A 245 7.38 0.87 12.98
C VAL A 245 7.75 -0.46 12.35
N SER A 246 7.28 -0.76 11.13
CA SER A 246 7.44 -2.07 10.50
C SER A 246 8.89 -2.46 10.14
N TYR A 247 9.75 -1.50 9.78
CA TYR A 247 11.11 -1.79 9.23
C TYR A 247 12.18 -2.03 10.29
N VAL A 248 12.05 -1.39 11.45
CA VAL A 248 13.04 -1.50 12.55
C VAL A 248 12.64 -2.60 13.53
N SER A 249 11.41 -3.08 13.42
CA SER A 249 10.88 -4.20 14.19
C SER A 249 11.16 -5.53 13.48
N MET A 250 12.43 -5.93 13.50
CA MET A 250 12.78 -7.21 14.14
C MET A 250 12.62 -8.51 13.32
N HIS A 251 13.53 -9.46 13.57
CA HIS A 251 13.46 -10.89 13.20
C HIS A 251 12.27 -11.61 13.90
N CYS A 252 11.07 -11.02 13.88
CA CYS A 252 10.11 -11.21 14.96
C CYS A 252 8.86 -11.99 14.64
N GLY A 253 8.72 -13.09 15.35
CA GLY A 253 7.41 -13.56 15.79
C GLY A 253 6.86 -12.63 16.88
N VAL A 254 6.38 -11.45 16.50
CA VAL A 254 5.40 -10.67 17.29
C VAL A 254 4.06 -11.34 17.10
N TRP A 255 3.92 -12.51 17.71
CA TRP A 255 2.72 -13.30 17.59
C TRP A 255 1.56 -12.47 18.13
N ALA A 256 0.74 -11.93 17.25
CA ALA A 256 -0.52 -11.33 17.61
C ALA A 256 -1.59 -12.37 17.32
N ARG A 257 -2.19 -12.95 18.37
CA ARG A 257 -3.43 -13.71 18.19
C ARG A 257 -4.56 -12.69 18.14
N GLU A 258 -5.37 -12.76 17.09
CA GLU A 258 -6.62 -12.02 17.07
C GLU A 258 -7.49 -12.54 18.21
N ALA A 259 -7.63 -11.74 19.27
CA ALA A 259 -8.31 -12.19 20.48
C ALA A 259 -9.82 -12.28 20.26
N PHE A 260 -10.38 -11.36 19.45
CA PHE A 260 -11.81 -11.27 19.14
C PHE A 260 -12.02 -10.63 17.75
N ARG A 261 -12.90 -11.22 16.93
CA ARG A 261 -13.61 -10.50 15.87
C ARG A 261 -14.82 -9.85 16.54
N THR A 262 -14.87 -8.52 16.59
CA THR A 262 -16.11 -7.80 16.88
C THR A 262 -16.98 -7.76 15.66
#